data_AF-A0A2U3H4B6-F1
#
_entry.id   AF-A0A2U3H4B6-F1
#
_cell.length_a   1.000
_cell.length_b   1.000
_cell.length_c   1.000
_cell.angle_alpha   90.00
_cell.angle_beta   90.00
_cell.angle_gamma   90.00
#
_symmetry.space_group_name_H-M   'P 1'
#
loop_
_entity.id
_entity.type
_entity.pdbx_description
1 polymer ?
#
loop_
_entity_poly.entity_id
_entity_poly.type
_entity_poly.pdbx_seq_one_letter_code
_entity_poly.pdbx_strand_id
1 'polypeptide(L)'
;MDLDEVRSLLAAHTWLEELSQGGGDTELMKLCCVQLSHAGDPHDVLLVWRVKSASMDADCSIGLPLLCGSGLATTRAYPSSRRSPEAGAALRRLIRGEEAGDFEDFCVEGHSARYAAHCAT
;
A
#
# COMPACT_ATOMS: atom_id res chain seq x y z
N MET A 1 5.81 -15.54 -9.63
CA MET A 1 6.51 -14.39 -9.02
C MET A 1 6.50 -14.63 -7.53
N ASP A 2 7.66 -14.50 -6.89
CA ASP A 2 7.80 -14.74 -5.46
C ASP A 2 7.44 -13.47 -4.68
N LEU A 3 6.41 -13.53 -3.84
CA LEU A 3 5.97 -12.37 -3.06
C LEU A 3 6.97 -12.01 -1.96
N ASP A 4 7.81 -12.94 -1.51
CA ASP A 4 8.83 -12.63 -0.52
C ASP A 4 9.99 -11.82 -1.12
N GLU A 5 10.29 -12.05 -2.40
CA GLU A 5 11.20 -11.20 -3.18
C GLU A 5 10.62 -9.79 -3.36
N VAL A 6 9.33 -9.68 -3.69
CA VAL A 6 8.62 -8.39 -3.81
C VAL A 6 8.66 -7.62 -2.49
N ARG A 7 8.38 -8.27 -1.36
CA ARG A 7 8.46 -7.66 -0.03
C ARG A 7 9.87 -7.17 0.29
N SER A 8 10.87 -7.98 -0.03
CA SER A 8 12.29 -7.66 0.21
C SER A 8 12.74 -6.46 -0.62
N LEU A 9 12.39 -6.43 -1.91
CA LEU A 9 12.68 -5.31 -2.80
C LEU A 9 12.00 -4.03 -2.33
N LEU A 10 10.70 -4.12 -2.00
CA LEU A 10 9.93 -2.99 -1.51
C LEU A 10 10.51 -2.41 -0.21
N ALA A 11 10.92 -3.27 0.73
CA ALA A 11 11.57 -2.82 1.96
C ALA A 11 12.91 -2.12 1.71
N ALA A 12 13.72 -2.61 0.77
CA ALA A 12 15.00 -2.00 0.41
C ALA A 12 14.82 -0.60 -0.20
N HIS A 13 13.91 -0.44 -1.17
CA HIS A 13 13.64 0.88 -1.76
C HIS A 13 12.98 1.84 -0.78
N THR A 14 12.11 1.35 0.12
CA THR A 14 11.55 2.16 1.21
C THR A 14 12.64 2.71 2.11
N TRP A 15 13.63 1.89 2.47
CA TRP A 15 14.75 2.33 3.30
C TRP A 15 15.61 3.39 2.59
N LEU A 16 15.89 3.23 1.29
CA LEU A 16 16.59 4.23 0.50
C LEU A 16 15.81 5.55 0.42
N GLU A 17 14.49 5.46 0.28
CA GLU A 17 13.60 6.62 0.24
C GLU A 17 13.57 7.38 1.57
N GLU A 18 13.47 6.67 2.69
CA GLU A 18 13.57 7.24 4.04
C GLU A 18 14.93 7.94 4.26
N LEU A 19 16.00 7.45 3.63
CA LEU A 19 17.36 7.97 3.82
C LEU A 19 17.62 9.29 3.05
N SER A 20 17.17 9.39 1.81
CA SER A 20 17.54 10.52 0.94
C SER A 20 16.39 11.22 0.23
N GLN A 21 15.13 10.83 0.43
CA GLN A 21 13.93 11.44 -0.15
C GLN A 21 14.07 11.60 -1.69
N GLY A 22 13.92 10.50 -2.41
CA GLY A 22 14.28 10.34 -3.82
C GLY A 22 15.38 9.29 -4.06
N GLY A 23 15.77 8.55 -3.02
CA GLY A 23 16.70 7.41 -3.14
C GLY A 23 16.02 6.11 -3.50
N GLY A 24 14.71 6.00 -3.22
CA GLY A 24 13.88 4.90 -3.67
C GLY A 24 13.48 5.09 -5.14
N ASP A 25 13.06 3.99 -5.77
CA ASP A 25 12.40 4.06 -7.07
C ASP A 25 10.90 3.98 -6.80
N THR A 26 10.25 5.15 -6.77
CA THR A 26 8.84 5.27 -6.38
C THR A 26 7.90 4.52 -7.34
N GLU A 27 8.26 4.40 -8.62
CA GLU A 27 7.46 3.62 -9.58
C GLU A 27 7.62 2.12 -9.32
N LEU A 28 8.83 1.64 -9.06
CA LEU A 28 9.04 0.26 -8.64
C LEU A 28 8.32 -0.06 -7.33
N MET A 29 8.40 0.84 -6.34
CA MET A 29 7.70 0.70 -5.06
C MET A 29 6.19 0.58 -5.28
N LYS A 30 5.62 1.41 -6.16
CA LYS A 30 4.20 1.35 -6.54
C LYS A 30 3.84 0.03 -7.20
N LEU A 31 4.65 -0.48 -8.13
CA LEU A 31 4.45 -1.79 -8.76
C LEU A 31 4.45 -2.94 -7.75
N CYS A 32 5.39 -2.92 -6.79
CA CYS A 32 5.40 -3.89 -5.70
C CYS A 32 4.12 -3.79 -4.84
N CYS A 33 3.69 -2.57 -4.49
CA CYS A 33 2.44 -2.38 -3.75
C CYS A 33 1.21 -2.92 -4.51
N VAL A 34 1.15 -2.75 -5.83
CA VAL A 34 0.08 -3.33 -6.67
C VAL A 34 0.10 -4.87 -6.59
N GLN A 35 1.27 -5.50 -6.69
CA GLN A 35 1.41 -6.95 -6.62
C GLN A 35 0.98 -7.51 -5.25
N LEU A 36 1.37 -6.86 -4.16
CA LEU A 36 0.94 -7.24 -2.81
C LEU A 36 -0.56 -7.00 -2.60
N SER A 37 -1.10 -5.91 -3.15
CA SER A 37 -2.53 -5.62 -3.10
C SER A 37 -3.35 -6.70 -3.83
N HIS A 38 -2.89 -7.13 -5.01
CA HIS A 38 -3.51 -8.25 -5.74
C HIS A 38 -3.41 -9.58 -5.00
N ALA A 39 -2.33 -9.82 -4.26
CA ALA A 39 -2.18 -11.03 -3.44
C ALA A 39 -3.16 -11.05 -2.25
N GLY A 40 -3.60 -9.88 -1.79
CA GLY A 40 -4.66 -9.76 -0.80
C GLY A 40 -4.30 -10.21 0.62
N ASP A 41 -3.01 -10.27 0.95
CA ASP A 41 -2.55 -10.67 2.28
C ASP A 41 -2.66 -9.48 3.27
N PRO A 42 -3.48 -9.58 4.34
CA PRO A 42 -3.60 -8.52 5.33
C PRO A 42 -2.29 -8.23 6.06
N HIS A 43 -1.32 -9.15 6.04
CA HIS A 43 -0.01 -8.91 6.66
C HIS A 43 0.79 -7.80 5.97
N ASP A 44 0.52 -7.52 4.70
CA ASP A 44 1.21 -6.51 3.91
C ASP A 44 0.70 -5.07 4.17
N VAL A 45 -0.43 -4.90 4.87
CA VAL A 45 -1.05 -3.58 5.13
C VAL A 45 -0.06 -2.59 5.76
N LEU A 46 0.69 -3.03 6.78
CA LEU A 46 1.65 -2.14 7.44
C LEU A 46 2.91 -1.89 6.61
N LEU A 47 3.32 -2.87 5.78
CA LEU A 47 4.43 -2.66 4.86
C LEU A 47 4.06 -1.60 3.82
N VAL A 48 2.90 -1.74 3.18
CA VAL A 48 2.40 -0.76 2.18
C VAL A 48 2.16 0.60 2.82
N TRP A 49 1.66 0.65 4.07
CA TRP A 49 1.56 1.89 4.84
C TRP A 49 2.92 2.56 5.04
N ARG A 50 3.92 1.81 5.49
CA ARG A 50 5.27 2.35 5.71
C ARG A 50 5.83 2.98 4.45
N VAL A 51 5.70 2.27 3.33
CA VAL A 51 6.15 2.73 2.00
C VAL A 51 5.46 4.04 1.65
N LYS A 52 4.14 4.11 1.76
CA LYS A 52 3.35 5.32 1.52
C LYS A 52 3.81 6.49 2.40
N SER A 53 4.21 6.22 3.64
CA SER A 53 4.66 7.25 4.58
C SER A 53 6.15 7.60 4.50
N ALA A 54 6.92 6.97 3.61
CA ALA A 54 8.38 7.10 3.55
C ALA A 54 8.86 8.48 3.08
N SER A 55 8.09 9.13 2.21
CA SER A 55 8.37 10.48 1.70
C SER A 55 7.10 11.14 1.17
N MET A 56 7.20 12.43 0.83
CA MET A 56 6.11 13.14 0.14
C MET A 56 5.80 12.51 -1.23
N ASP A 57 6.84 12.15 -1.99
CA ASP A 57 6.69 11.56 -3.32
C ASP A 57 6.02 10.18 -3.24
N ALA A 58 6.40 9.36 -2.26
CA ALA A 58 5.75 8.09 -1.99
C ALA A 58 4.29 8.26 -1.51
N ASP A 59 4.00 9.26 -0.67
CA ASP A 59 2.63 9.53 -0.21
C ASP A 59 1.71 9.94 -1.38
N CYS A 60 2.23 10.73 -2.32
CA CYS A 60 1.48 11.10 -3.52
C CYS A 60 1.32 9.95 -4.53
N SER A 61 2.35 9.11 -4.67
CA SER A 61 2.39 8.07 -5.72
C SER A 61 1.67 6.78 -5.32
N ILE A 62 1.66 6.45 -4.03
CA ILE A 62 1.05 5.24 -3.51
C ILE A 62 -0.36 5.56 -3.04
N GLY A 63 -1.32 5.13 -3.86
CA GLY A 63 -2.75 5.28 -3.58
C GLY A 63 -3.16 4.56 -2.31
N LEU A 64 -3.98 5.22 -1.48
CA LEU A 64 -4.52 4.63 -0.26
C LEU A 64 -5.28 3.30 -0.49
N PRO A 65 -6.03 3.12 -1.60
CA PRO A 65 -6.68 1.84 -1.89
C PRO A 65 -5.74 0.63 -2.02
N LEU A 66 -4.45 0.83 -2.28
CA LEU A 66 -3.48 -0.26 -2.37
C LEU A 66 -3.28 -0.99 -1.03
N LEU A 67 -3.53 -0.33 0.10
CA LEU A 67 -3.54 -0.97 1.42
C LEU A 67 -4.69 -1.97 1.58
N CYS A 68 -5.72 -1.89 0.73
CA CYS A 68 -6.98 -2.60 0.89
C CYS A 68 -7.09 -3.86 0.02
N GLY A 69 -5.95 -4.48 -0.33
CA GLY A 69 -5.91 -5.71 -1.15
C GLY A 69 -6.72 -6.86 -0.55
N SER A 70 -6.73 -7.00 0.78
CA SER A 70 -7.56 -7.99 1.50
C SER A 70 -9.03 -7.57 1.67
N GLY A 71 -9.43 -6.46 1.04
CA GLY A 71 -10.70 -5.75 1.27
C GLY A 71 -10.63 -4.73 2.41
N LEU A 72 -11.38 -3.64 2.28
CA LEU A 72 -11.36 -2.50 3.22
C LEU A 72 -11.71 -2.92 4.67
N ALA A 73 -12.74 -3.75 4.85
CA ALA A 73 -13.15 -4.20 6.17
C ALA A 73 -12.07 -5.02 6.89
N THR A 74 -11.46 -5.98 6.17
CA THR A 74 -10.33 -6.80 6.66
C THR A 74 -9.13 -5.91 6.99
N THR A 75 -8.78 -5.01 6.06
CA THR A 75 -7.68 -4.05 6.22
C THR A 75 -7.90 -3.10 7.41
N ARG A 76 -9.14 -2.76 7.79
CA ARG A 76 -9.40 -1.93 8.97
C ARG A 76 -9.25 -2.70 10.28
N ALA A 77 -9.67 -3.96 10.28
CA ALA A 77 -9.55 -4.85 11.44
C ALA A 77 -8.09 -5.19 11.76
N TYR A 78 -7.23 -5.34 10.73
CA TYR A 78 -5.85 -5.79 10.92
C TYR A 78 -4.96 -4.81 11.73
N PRO A 79 -4.82 -3.51 11.39
CA PRO A 79 -4.10 -2.53 12.19
C PRO A 79 -4.72 -2.36 13.59
N SER A 80 -6.05 -2.44 13.70
CA SER A 80 -6.73 -2.34 15.00
C SER A 80 -6.30 -3.46 15.97
N SER A 81 -5.95 -4.64 15.43
CA SER A 81 -5.43 -5.75 16.24
C SER A 81 -3.97 -5.55 16.71
N ARG A 82 -3.19 -4.70 16.02
CA ARG A 82 -1.78 -4.43 16.33
C ARG A 82 -1.66 -3.12 17.10
N ARG A 83 -1.35 -3.19 18.40
CA ARG A 83 -1.16 -2.00 19.27
C ARG A 83 0.18 -1.30 19.01
N SER A 84 0.38 -0.75 17.81
CA SER A 84 1.55 0.05 17.46
C SER A 84 1.14 1.46 16.99
N PRO A 85 2.00 2.48 17.18
CA PRO A 85 1.74 3.83 16.67
C PRO A 85 1.50 3.87 15.17
N GLU A 86 2.25 3.06 14.41
CA GLU A 86 2.16 2.90 12.97
C GLU A 86 0.80 2.36 12.54
N ALA A 87 0.34 1.27 13.17
CA ALA A 87 -0.98 0.71 12.90
C ALA A 87 -2.11 1.70 13.21
N GLY A 88 -1.97 2.49 14.29
CA GLY A 88 -2.90 3.56 14.61
C GLY A 88 -2.91 4.69 13.57
N ALA A 89 -1.75 5.05 13.01
CA ALA A 89 -1.63 6.06 11.97
C ALA A 89 -2.27 5.59 10.65
N ALA A 90 -1.99 4.34 10.25
CA ALA A 90 -2.60 3.69 9.09
C ALA A 90 -4.13 3.70 9.21
N LEU A 91 -4.66 3.24 10.35
CA LEU A 91 -6.11 3.23 10.61
C LEU A 91 -6.74 4.63 10.52
N ARG A 92 -6.10 5.64 11.10
CA ARG A 92 -6.60 7.04 11.01
C ARG A 92 -6.58 7.55 9.58
N ARG A 93 -5.59 7.19 8.76
CA ARG A 93 -5.54 7.60 7.35
C ARG A 93 -6.62 6.91 6.53
N LEU A 94 -6.88 5.63 6.77
CA LEU A 94 -7.97 4.88 6.14
C LEU A 94 -9.33 5.53 6.44
N ILE A 95 -9.63 5.80 7.72
CA ILE A 95 -10.89 6.45 8.12
C ILE A 95 -11.07 7.80 7.43
N ARG A 96 -10.03 8.66 7.42
CA ARG A 96 -10.11 9.96 6.73
C ARG A 96 -10.29 9.82 5.22
N GLY A 97 -9.71 8.78 4.61
CA GLY A 97 -9.89 8.51 3.19
C GLY A 97 -11.32 8.08 2.87
N GLU A 98 -11.93 7.24 3.72
CA GLU A 98 -13.34 6.86 3.59
C GLU A 98 -14.24 8.11 3.67
N GLU A 99 -14.01 8.99 4.64
CA GLU A 99 -14.77 10.24 4.79
C GLU A 99 -14.59 11.20 3.60
N ALA A 100 -13.43 11.15 2.93
CA ALA A 100 -13.12 11.97 1.77
C ALA A 100 -13.55 11.37 0.42
N GLY A 101 -14.06 10.13 0.41
CA GLY A 101 -14.45 9.44 -0.83
C GLY A 101 -13.30 8.75 -1.57
N ASP A 102 -12.11 8.58 -0.95
CA ASP A 102 -10.95 7.88 -1.54
C ASP A 102 -11.26 6.41 -1.93
N PHE A 103 -12.37 5.87 -1.43
CA PHE A 103 -12.85 4.50 -1.66
C PHE A 103 -14.20 4.43 -2.40
N GLU A 104 -14.67 5.53 -2.99
CA GLU A 104 -15.88 5.50 -3.82
C GLU A 104 -15.70 4.49 -4.98
N ASP A 105 -16.68 3.61 -5.16
CA ASP A 105 -16.65 2.47 -6.09
C ASP A 105 -15.46 1.49 -5.89
N PHE A 106 -14.78 1.52 -4.74
CA PHE A 106 -13.69 0.60 -4.46
C PHE A 106 -14.20 -0.84 -4.28
N CYS A 107 -13.73 -1.71 -5.17
CA CYS A 107 -13.71 -3.15 -4.96
C CYS A 107 -12.33 -3.66 -5.38
N VAL A 108 -11.88 -4.76 -4.75
CA VAL A 108 -10.55 -5.32 -5.01
C VAL A 108 -10.43 -5.70 -6.48
N GLU A 109 -11.47 -6.29 -7.05
CA GLU A 109 -11.54 -6.72 -8.45
C GLU A 109 -11.43 -5.54 -9.42
N GLY A 110 -12.22 -4.48 -9.20
CA GLY A 110 -12.22 -3.29 -10.05
C GLY A 110 -10.94 -2.46 -9.94
N HIS A 111 -10.35 -2.39 -8.74
CA HIS A 111 -9.05 -1.76 -8.54
C HIS A 111 -7.93 -2.56 -9.21
N SER A 112 -7.97 -3.88 -9.08
CA SER A 112 -6.98 -4.78 -9.69
C SER A 112 -7.04 -4.75 -11.22
N ALA A 113 -8.24 -4.69 -11.80
CA ALA A 113 -8.44 -4.61 -13.25
C ALA A 113 -7.81 -3.34 -13.86
N ARG A 114 -7.83 -2.21 -13.14
CA ARG A 114 -7.20 -0.95 -13.59
C ARG A 114 -5.67 -1.08 -13.75
N TYR A 115 -5.02 -1.87 -12.89
CA TYR A 115 -3.57 -2.11 -12.98
C TYR A 115 -3.22 -3.31 -13.88
N ALA A 116 -4.10 -4.29 -14.04
CA ALA A 116 -3.90 -5.38 -14.99
C ALA A 116 -3.74 -4.88 -16.43
N ALA A 117 -4.43 -3.78 -16.79
CA ALA A 117 -4.24 -3.10 -18.08
C ALA A 117 -2.83 -2.51 -18.25
N HIS A 118 -2.11 -2.24 -17.16
CA HIS A 118 -0.76 -1.68 -17.15
C HIS A 118 0.33 -2.78 -17.24
N CYS A 119 0.01 -4.01 -16.84
CA CYS A 119 0.89 -5.18 -16.95
C CYS A 119 0.72 -5.96 -18.27
N ALA A 120 -0.19 -5.53 -19.15
CA ALA A 120 -0.54 -6.21 -20.41
C ALA A 120 0.11 -5.58 -21.66
N THR A 121 1.02 -4.63 -21.48
CA THR A 121 1.85 -3.99 -22.53
C THR A 121 3.31 -4.27 -22.26
#